data_AF-A0A7S0GM18-F1
#
_entry.id   AF-A0A7S0GM18-F1
#
_cell.length_a   1.000
_cell.length_b   1.000
_cell.length_c   1.000
_cell.angle_alpha   90.00
_cell.angle_beta   90.00
_cell.angle_gamma   90.00
#
_symmetry.space_group_name_H-M   'P 1'
#
loop_
_entity.id
_entity.type
_entity.pdbx_description
1 polymer ?
#
loop_
_entity_poly.entity_id
_entity_poly.type
_entity_poly.pdbx_seq_one_letter_code
_entity_poly.pdbx_strand_id
1 'polypeptide(L)'
;QYRSGFYYFDDDQKALIEASKDVYEKQIGRPITTEIASASDYEKYGGLWYYAEKYHQQYLASPGARPYCSAQPQGISLASMDTWDISDDLKKKYAPTLPESFWSKHAPKKGCSVVNSPNELIAEGSY
;
A
#
# COMPACT_ATOMS: atom_id res chain seq x y z
N GLN A 1 3.60 0.81 -18.90
CA GLN A 1 4.61 0.68 -17.82
C GLN A 1 4.06 0.95 -16.42
N TYR A 2 3.04 1.80 -16.20
CA TYR A 2 2.59 2.18 -14.84
C TYR A 2 1.14 1.80 -14.52
N ARG A 3 0.78 0.52 -14.65
CA ARG A 3 -0.50 0.02 -14.12
C ARG A 3 -0.36 -0.27 -12.63
N SER A 4 -1.43 -0.10 -11.85
CA SER A 4 -1.47 -0.58 -10.46
C SER A 4 -1.73 -2.08 -10.44
N GLY A 5 -1.08 -2.79 -9.53
CA GLY A 5 -1.28 -4.23 -9.36
C GLY A 5 -0.87 -4.72 -7.97
N PHE A 6 -1.56 -5.74 -7.49
CA PHE A 6 -1.19 -6.57 -6.34
C PHE A 6 -0.84 -7.98 -6.82
N TYR A 7 0.31 -8.49 -6.38
CA TYR A 7 0.79 -9.83 -6.69
C TYR A 7 0.95 -10.63 -5.39
N TYR A 8 0.01 -11.53 -5.10
CA TYR A 8 -0.06 -12.26 -3.83
C TYR A 8 0.62 -13.62 -3.90
N PHE A 9 1.14 -14.10 -2.77
CA PHE A 9 1.82 -15.40 -2.65
C PHE A 9 0.97 -16.48 -1.98
N ASP A 10 -0.06 -16.09 -1.24
CA ASP A 10 -0.92 -16.99 -0.47
C ASP A 10 -2.38 -16.50 -0.44
N ASP A 11 -3.28 -17.38 0.01
CA ASP A 11 -4.72 -17.12 0.04
C ASP A 11 -5.12 -16.07 1.10
N ASP A 12 -4.36 -15.94 2.19
CA ASP A 12 -4.59 -14.93 3.21
C ASP A 12 -4.40 -13.53 2.61
N GLN A 13 -3.29 -13.31 1.88
CA GLN A 13 -3.03 -12.07 1.16
C GLN A 13 -4.12 -11.79 0.13
N LYS A 14 -4.53 -12.80 -0.65
CA LYS A 14 -5.60 -12.65 -1.63
C LYS A 14 -6.89 -12.14 -0.97
N ALA A 15 -7.35 -12.79 0.10
CA ALA A 15 -8.55 -12.42 0.82
C ALA A 15 -8.48 -10.99 1.38
N LEU A 16 -7.33 -10.58 1.93
CA LEU A 16 -7.10 -9.22 2.43
C LEU A 16 -7.13 -8.18 1.31
N ILE A 17 -6.53 -8.46 0.16
CA ILE A 17 -6.48 -7.56 -0.99
C ILE A 17 -7.89 -7.37 -1.57
N GLU A 18 -8.64 -8.46 -1.78
CA GLU A 18 -10.00 -8.43 -2.31
C GLU A 18 -10.93 -7.67 -1.36
N ALA A 19 -10.92 -7.99 -0.06
CA ALA A 19 -11.78 -7.32 0.91
C ALA A 19 -11.43 -5.83 1.09
N SER A 20 -10.14 -5.48 1.11
CA SER A 20 -9.70 -4.08 1.20
C SER A 20 -10.10 -3.28 -0.04
N LYS A 21 -10.00 -3.88 -1.24
CA LYS A 21 -10.49 -3.27 -2.48
C LYS A 21 -11.99 -2.98 -2.38
N ASP A 22 -12.80 -3.95 -1.96
CA ASP A 22 -14.25 -3.83 -1.92
C ASP A 22 -14.74 -2.74 -0.96
N VAL A 23 -14.11 -2.63 0.21
CA VAL A 23 -14.47 -1.54 1.15
C VAL A 23 -13.92 -0.20 0.69
N TYR A 24 -12.72 -0.15 0.10
CA TYR A 24 -12.12 1.11 -0.33
C TYR A 24 -12.81 1.69 -1.55
N GLU A 25 -13.26 0.84 -2.49
CA GLU A 25 -14.00 1.25 -3.67
C GLU A 25 -15.27 2.03 -3.29
N LYS A 26 -15.95 1.59 -2.23
CA LYS A 26 -17.10 2.30 -1.63
C LYS A 26 -16.70 3.67 -1.04
N GLN A 27 -15.54 3.76 -0.37
CA GLN A 27 -15.05 5.01 0.23
C GLN A 27 -14.64 6.05 -0.82
N ILE A 28 -13.97 5.62 -1.90
CA ILE A 28 -13.51 6.53 -2.95
C ILE A 28 -14.60 6.87 -3.98
N GLY A 29 -15.73 6.15 -3.96
CA GLY A 29 -16.89 6.42 -4.81
C GLY A 29 -16.65 6.21 -6.31
N ARG A 30 -15.65 5.42 -6.70
CA ARG A 30 -15.33 5.10 -8.09
C ARG A 30 -14.68 3.72 -8.21
N PRO A 31 -14.83 3.02 -9.35
CA PRO A 31 -14.22 1.71 -9.55
C PRO A 31 -12.70 1.72 -9.39
N ILE A 32 -12.15 0.71 -8.71
CA ILE A 32 -10.69 0.49 -8.61
C ILE A 32 -10.26 -0.42 -9.75
N THR A 33 -9.32 0.06 -10.58
CA THR A 33 -8.80 -0.67 -11.75
C THR A 33 -7.53 -1.47 -11.47
N THR A 34 -7.14 -1.60 -10.21
CA THR A 34 -5.93 -2.33 -9.80
C THR A 34 -6.05 -3.81 -10.13
N GLU A 35 -5.05 -4.35 -10.83
CA GLU A 35 -4.92 -5.77 -11.12
C GLU A 35 -4.68 -6.56 -9.82
N ILE A 36 -5.33 -7.71 -9.66
CA ILE A 36 -5.07 -8.64 -8.55
C ILE A 36 -4.72 -9.98 -9.17
N ALA A 37 -3.50 -10.46 -8.92
CA ALA A 37 -2.95 -11.64 -9.57
C ALA A 37 -2.12 -12.46 -8.58
N SER A 38 -2.06 -13.78 -8.80
CA SER A 38 -1.10 -14.60 -8.06
C SER A 38 0.31 -14.32 -8.59
N ALA A 39 1.28 -14.19 -7.69
CA ALA A 39 2.68 -14.04 -8.05
C ALA A 39 3.21 -15.26 -8.82
N SER A 40 2.61 -16.45 -8.66
CA SER A 40 2.97 -17.67 -9.42
C SER A 40 2.46 -17.66 -10.87
N ASP A 41 1.50 -16.80 -11.19
CA ASP A 41 0.91 -16.65 -12.52
C ASP A 41 1.69 -15.68 -13.43
N TYR A 42 2.94 -15.33 -13.10
CA TYR A 42 3.75 -14.31 -13.78
C TYR A 42 3.82 -14.48 -15.32
N GLU A 43 3.80 -15.71 -15.82
CA GLU A 43 3.75 -16.01 -17.26
C GLU A 43 2.51 -15.42 -17.95
N LYS A 44 1.36 -15.36 -17.26
CA LYS A 44 0.13 -14.75 -17.79
C LYS A 44 0.20 -13.22 -17.87
N TYR A 45 1.08 -12.59 -17.11
CA TYR A 45 1.13 -11.13 -16.92
C TYR A 45 2.36 -10.46 -17.55
N GLY A 46 3.02 -11.13 -18.49
CA GLY A 46 4.15 -10.58 -19.25
C GLY A 46 5.53 -11.12 -18.85
N GLY A 47 5.57 -12.21 -18.09
CA GLY A 47 6.79 -12.95 -17.79
C GLY A 47 7.34 -12.71 -16.38
N LEU A 48 8.51 -13.30 -16.13
CA LEU A 48 9.19 -13.31 -14.83
C LEU A 48 9.47 -11.89 -14.30
N TRP A 49 9.51 -11.73 -12.97
CA TRP A 49 9.94 -10.48 -12.35
C TRP A 49 11.43 -10.24 -12.61
N TYR A 50 11.77 -9.10 -13.21
CA TYR A 50 13.15 -8.69 -13.47
C TYR A 50 13.59 -7.61 -12.50
N TYR A 51 14.84 -7.72 -12.03
CA TYR A 51 15.47 -6.62 -11.33
C TYR A 51 15.69 -5.44 -12.29
N ALA A 52 15.27 -4.25 -11.87
CA ALA A 52 15.68 -3.01 -12.52
C ALA A 52 17.19 -2.77 -12.37
N GLU A 53 17.74 -1.91 -13.22
CA GLU A 53 19.15 -1.51 -13.19
C GLU A 53 19.59 -1.01 -11.80
N LYS A 54 20.88 -1.17 -11.49
CA LYS A 54 21.44 -0.84 -10.17
C LYS A 54 21.08 0.57 -9.68
N TYR A 55 21.03 1.56 -10.55
CA TYR A 55 20.72 2.94 -10.16
C TYR A 55 19.24 3.18 -9.81
N HIS A 56 18.34 2.25 -10.13
CA HIS A 56 16.94 2.28 -9.69
C HIS A 56 16.74 1.68 -8.31
N GLN A 57 17.64 0.81 -7.86
CA GLN A 57 17.55 0.15 -6.57
C GLN A 57 17.76 1.19 -5.45
N GLN A 58 16.79 1.29 -4.53
CA GLN A 58 16.81 2.25 -3.42
C GLN A 58 17.07 3.71 -3.87
N TYR A 59 16.57 4.09 -5.05
CA TYR A 59 16.81 5.42 -5.62
C TYR A 59 16.54 6.55 -4.63
N LEU A 60 15.39 6.53 -3.93
CA LEU A 60 15.01 7.59 -2.98
C LEU A 60 15.93 7.68 -1.73
N ALA A 61 16.67 6.61 -1.39
CA ALA A 61 17.63 6.62 -0.29
C ALA A 61 19.05 7.02 -0.73
N SER A 62 19.29 7.15 -2.04
CA SER A 62 20.60 7.49 -2.57
C SER A 62 20.94 8.98 -2.34
N PRO A 63 22.20 9.32 -1.98
CA PRO A 63 22.61 10.70 -1.82
C PRO A 63 22.33 11.54 -3.09
N GLY A 64 21.67 12.69 -2.92
CA GLY A 64 21.35 13.57 -4.05
C GLY A 64 20.15 13.13 -4.91
N ALA A 65 19.43 12.08 -4.52
CA ALA A 65 18.18 11.70 -5.16
C ALA A 65 17.15 12.83 -5.07
N ARG A 66 16.41 13.04 -6.17
CA ARG A 66 15.34 14.04 -6.22
C ARG A 66 14.01 13.34 -5.96
N PRO A 67 13.33 13.58 -4.82
CA PRO A 67 12.01 13.04 -4.62
C PRO A 67 11.06 13.66 -5.65
N TYR A 68 10.23 12.83 -6.26
CA TYR A 68 9.24 13.27 -7.23
C TYR A 68 7.85 13.29 -6.57
N CYS A 69 7.03 14.29 -6.91
CA CYS A 69 5.64 14.37 -6.48
C CYS A 69 4.72 13.40 -7.26
N SER A 70 5.19 12.20 -7.58
CA SER A 70 4.42 11.19 -8.34
C SER A 70 3.55 10.33 -7.42
N ALA A 71 3.95 10.11 -6.17
CA ALA A 71 3.16 9.38 -5.17
C ALA A 71 2.25 10.35 -4.41
N GLN A 72 1.04 10.55 -4.93
CA GLN A 72 0.02 11.41 -4.34
C GLN A 72 -1.11 10.57 -3.71
N PRO A 73 -1.12 10.37 -2.38
CA PRO A 73 -2.22 9.68 -1.73
C PRO A 73 -3.52 10.47 -1.87
N GLN A 74 -4.65 9.77 -1.87
CA GLN A 74 -5.96 10.41 -2.00
C GLN A 74 -6.40 11.15 -0.73
N GLY A 75 -5.75 10.88 0.41
CA GLY A 75 -6.16 11.40 1.72
C GLY A 75 -7.47 10.80 2.24
N ILE A 76 -7.90 9.67 1.68
CA ILE A 76 -9.10 8.93 2.08
C ILE A 76 -8.61 7.68 2.81
N SER A 77 -9.01 7.55 4.08
CA SER A 77 -8.68 6.39 4.91
C SER A 77 -9.45 5.15 4.47
N LEU A 78 -8.81 3.99 4.67
CA LEU A 78 -9.47 2.70 4.55
C LEU A 78 -10.42 2.50 5.74
N ALA A 79 -11.58 1.88 5.50
CA ALA A 79 -12.52 1.58 6.58
C ALA A 79 -11.93 0.55 7.56
N SER A 80 -12.38 0.57 8.83
CA SER A 80 -11.94 -0.38 9.86
C SER A 80 -12.00 -1.81 9.34
N MET A 81 -11.01 -2.62 9.71
CA MET A 81 -10.92 -4.04 9.34
C MET A 81 -12.13 -4.86 9.82
N ASP A 82 -12.85 -4.38 10.83
CA ASP A 82 -14.11 -4.98 11.28
C ASP A 82 -15.19 -5.01 10.19
N THR A 83 -15.14 -4.03 9.28
CA THR A 83 -16.09 -3.89 8.16
C THR A 83 -15.77 -4.78 6.97
N TRP A 84 -14.65 -5.52 7.01
CA TRP A 84 -14.19 -6.35 5.91
C TRP A 84 -14.84 -7.73 5.99
N ASP A 85 -15.19 -8.27 4.82
CA ASP A 85 -15.77 -9.60 4.68
C ASP A 85 -14.66 -10.68 4.62
N ILE A 86 -14.02 -10.89 5.77
CA ILE A 86 -12.96 -11.89 6.00
C ILE A 86 -13.18 -12.56 7.36
N SER A 87 -12.56 -13.73 7.57
CA SER A 87 -12.71 -14.49 8.82
C SER A 87 -12.13 -13.75 10.03
N ASP A 88 -12.68 -14.03 11.21
CA ASP A 88 -12.20 -13.45 12.48
C ASP A 88 -10.74 -13.83 12.77
N ASP A 89 -10.32 -15.02 12.35
CA ASP A 89 -8.92 -15.45 12.45
C ASP A 89 -7.99 -14.54 11.63
N LEU A 90 -8.40 -14.16 10.40
CA LEU A 90 -7.64 -13.23 9.58
C LEU A 90 -7.63 -11.82 10.18
N LYS A 91 -8.78 -11.33 10.67
CA LYS A 91 -8.86 -10.04 11.36
C LYS A 91 -7.92 -9.97 12.55
N LYS A 92 -7.90 -11.04 13.36
CA LYS A 92 -7.01 -11.13 14.52
C LYS A 92 -5.53 -11.23 14.12
N LYS A 93 -5.22 -12.03 13.11
CA LYS A 93 -3.84 -12.25 12.63
C LYS A 93 -3.23 -11.00 12.00
N TYR A 94 -4.03 -10.22 11.28
CA TYR A 94 -3.58 -9.07 10.49
C TYR A 94 -4.12 -7.73 11.00
N ALA A 95 -4.55 -7.67 12.27
CA ALA A 95 -5.03 -6.45 12.89
C ALA A 95 -3.98 -5.32 12.79
N PRO A 96 -4.39 -4.07 12.53
CA PRO A 96 -3.49 -2.93 12.56
C PRO A 96 -2.73 -2.85 13.88
N THR A 97 -1.40 -2.78 13.81
CA THR A 97 -0.53 -2.74 15.00
C THR A 97 -0.32 -1.32 15.54
N LEU A 98 -0.53 -0.30 14.69
CA LEU A 98 -0.34 1.09 15.05
C LEU A 98 -1.65 1.72 15.55
N PRO A 99 -1.64 2.48 16.66
CA PRO A 99 -2.84 3.06 17.25
C PRO A 99 -3.37 4.25 16.44
N GLU A 100 -4.61 4.66 16.70
CA GLU A 100 -5.23 5.81 16.03
C GLU A 100 -4.47 7.13 16.28
N SER A 101 -3.78 7.25 17.42
CA SER A 101 -2.93 8.41 17.72
C SER A 101 -1.75 8.54 16.75
N PHE A 102 -1.17 7.41 16.31
CA PHE A 102 -0.17 7.39 15.25
C PHE A 102 -0.75 7.94 13.95
N TRP A 103 -1.87 7.38 13.50
CA TRP A 103 -2.48 7.76 12.22
C TRP A 103 -2.95 9.20 12.22
N SER A 104 -3.53 9.68 13.32
CA SER A 104 -3.94 11.08 13.46
C SER A 104 -2.80 12.07 13.25
N LYS A 105 -1.57 11.70 13.63
CA LYS A 105 -0.38 12.55 13.52
C LYS A 105 0.41 12.33 12.23
N HIS A 106 0.50 11.09 11.77
CA HIS A 106 1.43 10.64 10.74
C HIS A 106 0.76 10.13 9.46
N ALA A 107 -0.58 10.10 9.36
CA ALA A 107 -1.26 9.63 8.16
C ALA A 107 -0.85 10.44 6.91
N PRO A 108 -0.70 9.78 5.75
CA PRO A 108 -0.43 10.46 4.49
C PRO A 108 -1.54 11.45 4.15
N LYS A 109 -1.14 12.71 3.88
CA LYS A 109 -2.06 13.78 3.46
C LYS A 109 -2.08 13.90 1.96
N LYS A 110 -3.22 14.25 1.37
CA LYS A 110 -3.36 14.49 -0.07
C LYS A 110 -2.29 15.46 -0.59
N GLY A 111 -1.64 15.13 -1.70
CA GLY A 111 -0.61 15.96 -2.34
C GLY A 111 0.77 15.28 -2.39
N CYS A 112 1.85 16.06 -2.45
CA CYS A 112 3.23 15.57 -2.58
C CYS A 112 3.81 15.01 -1.27
N SER A 113 3.14 14.06 -0.60
CA SER A 113 3.53 13.61 0.75
C SER A 113 4.98 13.13 0.80
N VAL A 114 5.45 12.40 -0.20
CA VAL A 114 6.85 11.92 -0.27
C VAL A 114 7.88 13.05 -0.32
N VAL A 115 7.53 14.21 -0.88
CA VAL A 115 8.44 15.36 -0.98
C VAL A 115 8.37 16.22 0.29
N ASN A 116 7.20 16.27 0.92
CA ASN A 116 6.91 17.19 2.03
C ASN A 116 7.00 16.53 3.41
N SER A 117 7.36 15.24 3.47
CA SER A 117 7.50 14.49 4.70
C SER A 117 8.97 14.33 5.11
N PRO A 118 9.26 14.35 6.42
CA PRO A 118 10.58 14.00 6.96
C PRO A 118 10.97 12.57 6.56
N ASN A 119 12.27 12.33 6.39
CA ASN A 119 12.84 10.99 6.13
C ASN A 119 13.32 10.30 7.43
N GLU A 120 13.20 10.97 8.56
CA GLU A 120 13.57 10.48 9.88
C GLU A 120 12.64 9.37 10.35
N LEU A 121 13.20 8.39 11.07
CA LEU A 121 12.42 7.33 11.69
C LEU A 121 11.45 7.90 12.74
N ILE A 122 10.20 7.44 12.71
CA ILE A 122 9.21 7.80 13.73
C ILE A 122 9.43 6.90 14.95
N ALA A 123 9.77 7.51 16.09
CA ALA A 123 9.98 6.78 17.33
C ALA A 123 8.66 6.29 17.93
N GLU A 124 8.64 5.07 18.47
CA GLU A 124 7.45 4.43 19.05
C GLU A 124 6.78 5.26 20.16
N GLY A 125 7.57 5.95 21.01
CA GLY A 125 7.03 6.81 22.07
C GLY A 125 6.58 8.20 21.62
N SER A 126 6.54 8.49 20.32
CA SER A 126 6.19 9.81 19.80
C SER A 126 4.72 9.98 19.43
N TYR A 127 3.91 8.95 19.65
CA TYR A 127 2.49 8.86 19.29
C TYR A 127 1.69 8.07 20.33
#